data_AF-B2HEP7-F1
#
_entry.id   AF-B2HEP7-F1
#
_cell.length_a   1.000
_cell.length_b   1.000
_cell.length_c   1.000
_cell.angle_alpha   90.00
_cell.angle_beta   90.00
_cell.angle_gamma   90.00
#
_symmetry.space_group_name_H-M   'P 1'
#
loop_
_entity.id
_entity.type
_entity.pdbx_description
1 polymer ?
#
loop_
_entity_poly.entity_id
_entity_poly.type
_entity_poly.pdbx_seq_one_letter_code
_entity_poly.pdbx_strand_id
1 'polypeptide(L)'
;MVAGGCLCSSGWGSLLIIALSPVLQPVFGVGMFGLAHGTLGVGPNAGGPGISSPTTALPGQLDEGVLVNAPQGELQFGPNSLPSGISVPGAPITPLLVQVNGGPLQPITAVIDSGGVDGTIPSSVLGTGQVSGTVPAGTTISVYTSDGSTLLYSYTTTATNGPTVTSGTSMNTGYLPFGQQAIYISNSPSGVGTTIFHN
;
A
#
# COMPACT_ATOMS: atom_id res chain seq x y z
N MET A 1 17.05 21.12 11.82
CA MET A 1 17.88 20.36 10.87
C MET A 1 18.52 19.22 11.62
N VAL A 2 18.07 18.00 11.39
CA VAL A 2 18.75 16.79 11.86
C VAL A 2 19.02 15.96 10.61
N ALA A 3 20.29 15.73 10.32
CA ALA A 3 20.74 14.96 9.18
C ALA A 3 20.30 13.50 9.35
N GLY A 4 19.42 13.02 8.47
CA GLY A 4 19.26 11.59 8.23
C GLY A 4 20.51 11.10 7.51
N GLY A 5 21.29 10.24 8.15
CA GLY A 5 22.49 9.68 7.54
C GLY A 5 22.10 8.71 6.42
N CYS A 6 22.48 9.03 5.17
CA CYS A 6 22.60 8.04 4.12
C CYS A 6 23.76 7.10 4.49
N LEU A 7 23.48 5.82 4.73
CA LEU A 7 24.53 4.80 4.62
C LEU A 7 24.70 4.45 3.14
N CYS A 8 25.77 4.94 2.52
CA CYS A 8 26.24 4.39 1.24
C CYS A 8 26.90 3.04 1.51
N SER A 9 26.30 1.95 1.04
CA SER A 9 26.93 0.63 1.04
C SER A 9 27.78 0.45 -0.22
N SER A 10 29.04 0.09 -0.03
CA SER A 10 30.01 -0.22 -1.07
C SER A 10 29.81 -1.64 -1.63
N GLY A 11 29.52 -1.76 -2.93
CA GLY A 11 29.66 -3.01 -3.68
C GLY A 11 28.44 -3.35 -4.55
N TRP A 12 28.59 -3.15 -5.87
CA TRP A 12 27.81 -3.77 -6.97
C TRP A 12 26.33 -4.10 -6.66
N GLY A 13 25.54 -3.05 -6.49
CA GLY A 13 24.09 -3.09 -6.36
C GLY A 13 23.64 -1.72 -5.88
N SER A 14 23.04 -0.92 -6.75
CA SER A 14 22.57 0.42 -6.38
C SER A 14 21.34 0.28 -5.48
N LEU A 15 21.59 0.17 -4.17
CA LEU A 15 20.60 0.06 -3.11
C LEU A 15 20.57 1.37 -2.34
N LEU A 16 19.44 2.09 -2.34
CA LEU A 16 19.26 3.28 -1.51
C LEU A 16 18.22 2.99 -0.44
N ILE A 17 18.68 2.86 0.80
CA ILE A 17 17.84 2.70 1.98
C ILE A 17 17.74 4.04 2.70
N ILE A 18 16.50 4.49 2.90
CA ILE A 18 16.16 5.60 3.78
C ILE A 18 15.65 5.01 5.08
N ALA A 19 16.52 4.99 6.10
CA ALA A 19 16.11 4.70 7.47
C ALA A 19 15.34 5.91 8.02
N LEU A 20 14.10 5.68 8.46
CA LEU A 20 13.27 6.72 9.04
C LEU A 20 13.45 6.66 10.56
N SER A 21 13.97 7.76 11.14
CA SER A 21 14.31 7.85 12.56
C SER A 21 13.14 7.45 13.48
N PRO A 22 13.38 6.73 14.59
CA PRO A 22 12.33 6.34 15.55
C PRO A 22 11.78 7.50 16.38
N VAL A 23 12.36 8.71 16.28
CA VAL A 23 12.02 9.89 17.12
C VAL A 23 10.82 10.69 16.58
N LEU A 24 10.41 10.43 15.34
CA LEU A 24 9.09 10.77 14.84
C LEU A 24 8.62 9.53 14.09
N GLN A 25 7.47 8.97 14.46
CA GLN A 25 6.90 7.87 13.70
C GLN A 25 6.96 8.21 12.21
N PRO A 26 7.53 7.35 11.37
CA PRO A 26 7.51 7.59 9.93
C PRO A 26 6.05 7.78 9.54
N VAL A 27 5.73 8.97 9.04
CA VAL A 27 4.37 9.33 8.64
C VAL A 27 4.08 8.64 7.31
N PHE A 28 3.85 7.34 7.37
CA PHE A 28 3.12 6.63 6.35
C PHE A 28 1.63 6.79 6.70
N GLY A 29 0.89 7.56 5.90
CA GLY A 29 -0.57 7.61 6.01
C GLY A 29 -1.17 8.41 7.17
N VAL A 30 -0.46 9.35 7.80
CA VAL A 30 -1.06 10.21 8.85
C VAL A 30 -1.87 11.34 8.23
N GLY A 31 -3.13 11.05 7.90
CA GLY A 31 -4.12 12.05 7.49
C GLY A 31 -3.74 12.82 6.22
N MET A 32 -4.59 13.77 5.82
CA MET A 32 -4.46 14.42 4.51
C MET A 32 -3.07 15.01 4.25
N PHE A 33 -2.29 15.45 5.26
CA PHE A 33 -0.90 15.89 5.09
C PHE A 33 0.01 15.88 6.34
N GLY A 34 -0.37 15.32 7.51
CA GLY A 34 0.47 15.34 8.73
C GLY A 34 1.34 16.63 8.91
N LEU A 35 2.66 16.45 9.04
CA LEU A 35 3.70 17.52 8.94
C LEU A 35 4.42 17.54 7.57
N ALA A 36 3.92 16.78 6.59
CA ALA A 36 4.57 16.65 5.30
C ALA A 36 4.32 17.90 4.44
N HIS A 37 5.36 18.37 3.75
CA HIS A 37 5.28 19.51 2.83
C HIS A 37 4.98 19.10 1.38
N GLY A 38 4.76 17.81 1.13
CA GLY A 38 4.45 17.26 -0.19
C GLY A 38 4.20 15.75 -0.15
N THR A 39 3.69 15.22 -1.26
CA THR A 39 3.39 13.80 -1.44
C THR A 39 4.31 13.19 -2.50
N LEU A 40 4.94 12.06 -2.17
CA LEU A 40 5.70 11.25 -3.12
C LEU A 40 4.83 10.09 -3.61
N GLY A 41 4.17 10.25 -4.76
CA GLY A 41 3.38 9.19 -5.38
C GLY A 41 4.26 8.18 -6.11
N VAL A 42 4.44 6.99 -5.53
CA VAL A 42 5.36 5.95 -6.06
C VAL A 42 4.69 4.89 -6.95
N GLY A 43 3.38 4.99 -7.15
CA GLY A 43 2.60 4.02 -7.94
C GLY A 43 2.73 4.20 -9.46
N PRO A 44 3.19 3.20 -10.22
CA PRO A 44 3.37 3.25 -11.68
C PRO A 44 2.11 3.53 -12.52
N ASN A 45 0.92 3.13 -12.05
CA ASN A 45 -0.35 3.26 -12.77
C ASN A 45 -1.31 4.27 -12.11
N ALA A 46 -0.81 5.15 -11.24
CA ALA A 46 -1.62 6.17 -10.60
C ALA A 46 -2.07 7.24 -11.62
N GLY A 47 -3.36 7.56 -11.66
CA GLY A 47 -3.95 8.60 -12.53
C GLY A 47 -3.69 10.04 -12.08
N GLY A 48 -2.58 10.31 -11.38
CA GLY A 48 -2.21 11.63 -10.89
C GLY A 48 -1.86 12.61 -12.03
N PRO A 49 -1.65 13.91 -11.73
CA PRO A 49 -1.35 14.92 -12.74
C PRO A 49 0.03 14.74 -13.42
N GLY A 50 0.91 13.93 -12.81
CA GLY A 50 2.19 13.56 -13.40
C GLY A 50 2.04 12.44 -14.44
N ILE A 51 2.86 12.48 -15.48
CA ILE A 51 2.84 11.49 -16.58
C ILE A 51 3.47 10.14 -16.21
N SER A 52 4.20 10.05 -15.08
CA SER A 52 4.82 8.83 -14.56
C SER A 52 5.17 8.95 -13.07
N SER A 53 5.43 7.83 -12.40
CA SER A 53 5.96 7.86 -11.04
C SER A 53 7.39 8.44 -11.01
N PRO A 54 7.78 9.26 -10.00
CA PRO A 54 9.15 9.74 -9.87
C PRO A 54 10.19 8.62 -9.70
N THR A 55 9.78 7.42 -9.27
CA THR A 55 10.67 6.27 -9.14
C THR A 55 11.24 5.85 -10.49
N THR A 56 10.48 5.99 -11.59
CA THR A 56 10.95 5.62 -12.94
C THR A 56 12.01 6.57 -13.50
N ALA A 57 12.28 7.68 -12.82
CA ALA A 57 13.31 8.65 -13.21
C ALA A 57 14.64 8.43 -12.46
N LEU A 58 14.70 7.46 -11.54
CA LEU A 58 15.91 7.16 -10.79
C LEU A 58 16.96 6.46 -11.69
N PRO A 59 18.27 6.60 -11.40
CA PRO A 59 19.30 6.04 -12.26
C PRO A 59 19.56 4.55 -12.00
N GLY A 60 19.82 3.81 -13.08
CA GLY A 60 20.20 2.40 -13.00
C GLY A 60 19.12 1.57 -12.32
N GLN A 61 19.53 0.61 -11.49
CA GLN A 61 18.57 -0.30 -10.83
C GLN A 61 17.63 0.37 -9.82
N LEU A 62 17.89 1.63 -9.44
CA LEU A 62 17.01 2.35 -8.51
C LEU A 62 15.61 2.62 -9.10
N ASP A 63 15.44 2.51 -10.41
CA ASP A 63 14.15 2.64 -11.10
C ASP A 63 13.31 1.36 -11.09
N GLU A 64 13.79 0.26 -10.51
CA GLU A 64 13.06 -1.02 -10.53
C GLU A 64 11.81 -0.98 -9.63
N GLY A 65 11.82 -0.16 -8.59
CA GLY A 65 10.70 -0.03 -7.66
C GLY A 65 11.09 0.53 -6.30
N VAL A 66 10.17 0.37 -5.34
CA VAL A 66 10.37 0.76 -3.94
C VAL A 66 9.79 -0.27 -2.98
N LEU A 67 10.59 -0.73 -2.03
CA LEU A 67 10.14 -1.49 -0.88
C LEU A 67 9.68 -0.50 0.21
N VAL A 68 8.43 -0.60 0.62
CA VAL A 68 7.87 0.09 1.77
C VAL A 68 7.82 -0.89 2.92
N ASN A 69 8.74 -0.76 3.87
CA ASN A 69 8.82 -1.62 5.04
C ASN A 69 8.51 -0.79 6.30
N ALA A 70 7.24 -0.37 6.39
CA ALA A 70 6.79 0.56 7.41
C ALA A 70 6.95 0.05 8.86
N PRO A 71 6.77 -1.25 9.18
CA PRO A 71 6.99 -1.73 10.56
C PRO A 71 8.45 -1.59 11.02
N GLN A 72 9.39 -1.51 10.07
CA GLN A 72 10.83 -1.32 10.29
C GLN A 72 11.24 0.14 10.05
N GLY A 73 10.30 1.00 9.64
CA GLY A 73 10.57 2.40 9.33
C GLY A 73 11.52 2.58 8.16
N GLU A 74 11.38 1.76 7.12
CA GLU A 74 12.33 1.73 6.01
C GLU A 74 11.63 1.93 4.65
N LEU A 75 12.26 2.75 3.82
CA LEU A 75 12.00 2.83 2.38
C LEU A 75 13.29 2.46 1.63
N GLN A 76 13.20 1.52 0.70
CA GLN A 76 14.34 1.11 -0.12
C GLN A 76 14.00 1.22 -1.59
N PHE A 77 14.77 2.01 -2.34
CA PHE A 77 14.66 2.07 -3.80
C PHE A 77 15.52 1.02 -4.47
N GLY A 78 15.06 0.60 -5.63
CA GLY A 78 15.70 -0.37 -6.50
C GLY A 78 15.17 -1.79 -6.33
N PRO A 79 15.97 -2.84 -6.63
CA PRO A 79 15.47 -4.21 -6.66
C PRO A 79 14.86 -4.62 -5.33
N ASN A 80 13.83 -5.48 -5.38
CA ASN A 80 13.25 -6.06 -4.17
C ASN A 80 14.30 -6.91 -3.44
N SER A 81 14.63 -6.52 -2.20
CA SER A 81 15.64 -7.18 -1.37
C SER A 81 15.09 -8.30 -0.50
N LEU A 82 13.77 -8.44 -0.40
CA LEU A 82 13.13 -9.46 0.41
C LEU A 82 12.95 -10.77 -0.38
N PRO A 83 12.83 -11.93 0.30
CA PRO A 83 12.45 -13.20 -0.33
C PRO A 83 11.13 -13.09 -1.11
N SER A 84 10.83 -14.10 -1.93
CA SER A 84 9.60 -14.15 -2.72
C SER A 84 8.37 -13.79 -1.88
N GLY A 85 7.57 -12.85 -2.37
CA GLY A 85 6.28 -12.47 -1.79
C GLY A 85 5.11 -12.88 -2.69
N ILE A 86 3.90 -12.51 -2.30
CA ILE A 86 2.69 -12.73 -3.10
C ILE A 86 2.51 -11.54 -4.03
N SER A 87 2.55 -11.80 -5.33
CA SER A 87 2.50 -10.78 -6.38
C SER A 87 1.08 -10.60 -6.92
N VAL A 88 0.63 -9.36 -7.04
CA VAL A 88 -0.61 -8.98 -7.73
C VAL A 88 -0.33 -7.92 -8.81
N PRO A 89 -1.04 -7.98 -9.95
CA PRO A 89 -0.79 -7.06 -11.05
C PRO A 89 -1.26 -5.65 -10.69
N GLY A 90 -0.49 -4.64 -11.11
CA GLY A 90 -0.83 -3.24 -10.93
C GLY A 90 -0.31 -2.61 -9.63
N ALA A 91 -0.03 -1.31 -9.70
CA ALA A 91 0.29 -0.49 -8.55
C ALA A 91 -0.02 1.00 -8.82
N PRO A 92 -0.93 1.66 -8.07
CA PRO A 92 -1.65 1.13 -6.91
C PRO A 92 -2.93 0.36 -7.26
N ILE A 93 -3.42 0.41 -8.50
CA ILE A 93 -4.74 -0.16 -8.86
C ILE A 93 -4.58 -1.63 -9.23
N THR A 94 -5.29 -2.51 -8.52
CA THR A 94 -5.21 -3.97 -8.68
C THR A 94 -6.57 -4.65 -8.48
N PRO A 95 -6.93 -5.67 -9.27
CA PRO A 95 -8.13 -6.49 -9.02
C PRO A 95 -7.86 -7.48 -7.89
N LEU A 96 -8.75 -7.54 -6.90
CA LEU A 96 -8.68 -8.41 -5.72
C LEU A 96 -10.04 -9.03 -5.38
N LEU A 97 -10.05 -9.89 -4.37
CA LEU A 97 -11.27 -10.36 -3.72
C LEU A 97 -11.30 -9.93 -2.26
N VAL A 98 -12.46 -9.48 -1.79
CA VAL A 98 -12.69 -9.09 -0.39
C VAL A 98 -13.72 -10.02 0.23
N GLN A 99 -13.44 -10.44 1.45
CA GLN A 99 -14.35 -11.20 2.30
C GLN A 99 -14.65 -10.40 3.56
N VAL A 100 -15.94 -10.26 3.87
CA VAL A 100 -16.42 -9.59 5.08
C VAL A 100 -17.04 -10.64 6.00
N ASN A 101 -16.58 -10.71 7.26
CA ASN A 101 -17.09 -11.60 8.31
C ASN A 101 -17.18 -13.08 7.91
N GLY A 102 -16.23 -13.57 7.09
CA GLY A 102 -16.24 -14.94 6.59
C GLY A 102 -17.32 -15.24 5.54
N GLY A 103 -17.98 -14.22 5.00
CA GLY A 103 -18.96 -14.35 3.92
C GLY A 103 -18.33 -14.74 2.57
N PRO A 104 -19.09 -14.65 1.46
CA PRO A 104 -18.57 -14.93 0.13
C PRO A 104 -17.48 -13.93 -0.28
N LEU A 105 -16.49 -14.39 -1.06
CA LEU A 105 -15.51 -13.52 -1.71
C LEU A 105 -16.20 -12.65 -2.77
N GLN A 106 -16.01 -11.34 -2.69
CA GLN A 106 -16.56 -10.35 -3.62
C GLN A 106 -15.43 -9.72 -4.45
N PRO A 107 -15.54 -9.72 -5.79
CA PRO A 107 -14.54 -9.08 -6.65
C PRO A 107 -14.55 -7.57 -6.44
N ILE A 108 -13.36 -6.98 -6.38
CA ILE A 108 -13.19 -5.55 -6.21
C ILE A 108 -11.97 -5.03 -6.99
N THR A 109 -12.07 -3.81 -7.49
CA THR A 109 -10.87 -3.04 -7.86
C THR A 109 -10.38 -2.32 -6.61
N ALA A 110 -9.17 -2.63 -6.17
CA ALA A 110 -8.55 -2.00 -5.00
C ALA A 110 -7.47 -1.01 -5.43
N VAL A 111 -7.34 0.08 -4.67
CA VAL A 111 -6.23 1.00 -4.69
C VAL A 111 -5.38 0.72 -3.45
N ILE A 112 -4.19 0.15 -3.63
CA ILE A 112 -3.23 -0.10 -2.56
C ILE A 112 -2.52 1.22 -2.22
N ASP A 113 -3.02 1.91 -1.20
CA ASP A 113 -2.69 3.32 -0.96
C ASP A 113 -2.24 3.56 0.48
N SER A 114 -0.92 3.61 0.68
CA SER A 114 -0.31 3.94 1.99
C SER A 114 -0.70 5.31 2.53
N GLY A 115 -1.17 6.23 1.68
CA GLY A 115 -1.65 7.56 2.05
C GLY A 115 -3.14 7.60 2.41
N GLY A 116 -3.87 6.50 2.21
CA GLY A 116 -5.33 6.43 2.32
C GLY A 116 -5.88 6.39 3.76
N VAL A 117 -5.04 6.59 4.78
CA VAL A 117 -5.41 6.54 6.21
C VAL A 117 -6.05 5.18 6.56
N ASP A 118 -7.31 5.12 6.98
CA ASP A 118 -8.03 3.88 7.30
C ASP A 118 -8.71 3.24 6.07
N GLY A 119 -8.59 3.88 4.90
CA GLY A 119 -9.13 3.38 3.64
C GLY A 119 -10.64 3.61 3.47
N THR A 120 -11.15 3.07 2.36
CA THR A 120 -12.57 3.13 2.00
C THR A 120 -13.04 1.80 1.44
N ILE A 121 -14.32 1.47 1.67
CA ILE A 121 -14.93 0.25 1.14
C ILE A 121 -16.28 0.57 0.49
N PRO A 122 -16.56 0.05 -0.71
CA PRO A 122 -17.89 0.15 -1.31
C PRO A 122 -18.96 -0.55 -0.49
N SER A 123 -20.13 0.10 -0.36
CA SER A 123 -21.30 -0.48 0.29
C SER A 123 -21.73 -1.83 -0.32
N SER A 124 -21.52 -2.01 -1.62
CA SER A 124 -21.82 -3.23 -2.36
C SER A 124 -21.03 -4.45 -1.87
N VAL A 125 -19.80 -4.26 -1.39
CA VAL A 125 -18.94 -5.33 -0.86
C VAL A 125 -19.26 -5.65 0.59
N LEU A 126 -19.64 -4.62 1.37
CA LEU A 126 -19.90 -4.75 2.79
C LEU A 126 -21.12 -5.64 3.09
N GLY A 127 -22.15 -5.60 2.22
CA GLY A 127 -23.31 -6.49 2.32
C GLY A 127 -24.24 -6.24 3.52
N THR A 128 -24.04 -5.15 4.27
CA THR A 128 -24.82 -4.80 5.47
C THR A 128 -25.95 -3.81 5.20
N GLY A 129 -26.05 -3.27 3.98
CA GLY A 129 -26.96 -2.17 3.63
C GLY A 129 -26.49 -0.78 4.08
N GLN A 130 -25.34 -0.68 4.77
CA GLN A 130 -24.72 0.59 5.11
C GLN A 130 -24.19 1.28 3.84
N VAL A 131 -24.47 2.58 3.69
CA VAL A 131 -24.09 3.37 2.49
C VAL A 131 -23.12 4.52 2.79
N SER A 132 -22.86 4.80 4.06
CA SER A 132 -21.97 5.87 4.51
C SER A 132 -21.45 5.62 5.94
N GLY A 133 -20.51 6.45 6.39
CA GLY A 133 -19.90 6.35 7.72
C GLY A 133 -18.83 5.26 7.81
N THR A 134 -18.27 5.05 8.99
CA THR A 134 -17.21 4.06 9.22
C THR A 134 -17.81 2.65 9.32
N VAL A 135 -17.10 1.64 8.79
CA VAL A 135 -17.47 0.23 9.02
C VAL A 135 -17.51 -0.06 10.52
N PRO A 136 -18.56 -0.72 11.05
CA PRO A 136 -18.71 -0.99 12.47
C PRO A 136 -17.53 -1.79 13.03
N ALA A 137 -17.13 -1.48 14.26
CA ALA A 137 -16.13 -2.24 15.00
C ALA A 137 -16.52 -3.73 15.11
N GLY A 138 -15.52 -4.62 15.11
CA GLY A 138 -15.73 -6.07 15.12
C GLY A 138 -15.96 -6.69 13.74
N THR A 139 -15.97 -5.89 12.67
CA THR A 139 -16.08 -6.40 11.30
C THR A 139 -14.72 -6.94 10.85
N THR A 140 -14.66 -8.22 10.50
CA THR A 140 -13.44 -8.82 9.94
C THR A 140 -13.43 -8.62 8.43
N ILE A 141 -12.37 -8.02 7.91
CA ILE A 141 -12.13 -7.78 6.49
C ILE A 141 -10.87 -8.54 6.11
N SER A 142 -11.02 -9.47 5.17
CA SER A 142 -9.93 -10.25 4.61
C SER A 142 -9.82 -9.98 3.11
N VAL A 143 -8.61 -9.76 2.62
CA VAL A 143 -8.35 -9.43 1.22
C VAL A 143 -7.44 -10.48 0.61
N TYR A 144 -7.83 -10.97 -0.55
CA TYR A 144 -7.20 -12.09 -1.24
C TYR A 144 -6.76 -11.69 -2.64
N THR A 145 -5.88 -12.51 -3.22
CA THR A 145 -5.61 -12.52 -4.66
C THR A 145 -6.90 -12.66 -5.48
N SER A 146 -6.89 -12.19 -6.72
CA SER A 146 -8.08 -12.16 -7.59
C SER A 146 -8.66 -13.54 -7.93
N ASP A 147 -7.88 -14.61 -7.78
CA ASP A 147 -8.31 -16.00 -7.90
C ASP A 147 -8.86 -16.59 -6.59
N GLY A 148 -8.74 -15.86 -5.48
CA GLY A 148 -9.21 -16.24 -4.15
C GLY A 148 -8.36 -17.28 -3.46
N SER A 149 -7.22 -17.67 -4.04
CA SER A 149 -6.40 -18.78 -3.53
C SER A 149 -5.54 -18.37 -2.34
N THR A 150 -5.14 -17.11 -2.25
CA THR A 150 -4.12 -16.65 -1.30
C THR A 150 -4.59 -15.40 -0.55
N LEU A 151 -4.56 -15.47 0.78
CA LEU A 151 -4.81 -14.31 1.65
C LEU A 151 -3.62 -13.34 1.59
N LEU A 152 -3.89 -12.07 1.27
CA LEU A 152 -2.89 -11.01 1.28
C LEU A 152 -2.77 -10.35 2.65
N TYR A 153 -3.91 -10.00 3.26
CA TYR A 153 -3.98 -9.47 4.61
C TYR A 153 -5.39 -9.58 5.19
N SER A 154 -5.49 -9.51 6.52
CA SER A 154 -6.77 -9.52 7.24
C SER A 154 -6.68 -8.65 8.50
N TYR A 155 -7.81 -8.07 8.89
CA TYR A 155 -7.94 -7.34 10.14
C TYR A 155 -9.40 -7.31 10.61
N THR A 156 -9.56 -7.02 11.89
CA THR A 156 -10.87 -6.72 12.48
C THR A 156 -10.92 -5.24 12.80
N THR A 157 -11.95 -4.55 12.31
CA THR A 157 -12.17 -3.13 12.58
C THR A 157 -12.34 -2.87 14.08
N THR A 158 -11.96 -1.68 14.52
CA THR A 158 -12.14 -1.21 15.90
C THR A 158 -12.94 0.10 15.89
N ALA A 159 -13.25 0.64 17.08
CA ALA A 159 -13.94 1.93 17.18
C ALA A 159 -13.14 3.11 16.57
N THR A 160 -11.82 2.95 16.41
CA THR A 160 -10.91 3.99 15.92
C THR A 160 -10.13 3.57 14.68
N ASN A 161 -10.44 2.42 14.09
CA ASN A 161 -9.75 1.92 12.90
C ASN A 161 -10.73 1.09 12.07
N GLY A 162 -11.24 1.69 11.00
CA GLY A 162 -12.11 1.03 10.05
C GLY A 162 -12.31 1.91 8.81
N PRO A 163 -12.49 1.29 7.64
CA PRO A 163 -12.63 2.04 6.40
C PRO A 163 -13.95 2.81 6.38
N THR A 164 -13.96 3.93 5.66
CA THR A 164 -15.20 4.66 5.40
C THR A 164 -15.98 3.98 4.29
N VAL A 165 -17.27 3.76 4.51
CA VAL A 165 -18.18 3.22 3.51
C VAL A 165 -18.50 4.28 2.47
N THR A 166 -18.40 3.89 1.19
CA THR A 166 -18.66 4.77 0.04
C THR A 166 -19.67 4.15 -0.93
N SER A 167 -20.26 4.99 -1.77
CA SER A 167 -21.09 4.57 -2.91
C SER A 167 -20.27 4.30 -4.19
N GLY A 168 -18.93 4.34 -4.10
CA GLY A 168 -18.05 4.08 -5.23
C GLY A 168 -17.98 2.59 -5.58
N THR A 169 -17.16 2.25 -6.58
CA THR A 169 -16.96 0.86 -7.04
C THR A 169 -15.58 0.32 -6.70
N SER A 170 -14.69 1.14 -6.14
CA SER A 170 -13.33 0.74 -5.78
C SER A 170 -13.11 0.83 -4.28
N MET A 171 -12.29 -0.08 -3.76
CA MET A 171 -11.79 -0.06 -2.39
C MET A 171 -10.48 0.74 -2.35
N ASN A 172 -10.24 1.51 -1.29
CA ASN A 172 -8.91 2.01 -0.95
C ASN A 172 -8.45 1.26 0.31
N THR A 173 -7.28 0.63 0.28
CA THR A 173 -6.81 -0.20 1.40
C THR A 173 -6.43 0.61 2.65
N GLY A 174 -6.16 1.90 2.46
CA GLY A 174 -5.47 2.70 3.46
C GLY A 174 -4.06 2.17 3.76
N TYR A 175 -3.52 2.69 4.86
CA TYR A 175 -2.21 2.35 5.39
C TYR A 175 -2.14 0.92 5.95
N LEU A 176 -3.29 0.32 6.30
CA LEU A 176 -3.34 -0.93 7.07
C LEU A 176 -2.41 -2.05 6.56
N PRO A 177 -2.43 -2.46 5.28
CA PRO A 177 -1.54 -3.53 4.83
C PRO A 177 -0.05 -3.14 4.90
N PHE A 178 0.30 -1.87 4.74
CA PHE A 178 1.68 -1.38 4.91
C PHE A 178 2.11 -1.39 6.38
N GLY A 179 1.19 -1.13 7.30
CA GLY A 179 1.45 -1.21 8.73
C GLY A 179 1.60 -2.63 9.27
N GLN A 180 1.13 -3.64 8.53
CA GLN A 180 1.21 -5.05 8.91
C GLN A 180 2.45 -5.76 8.35
N GLN A 181 2.91 -5.36 7.17
CA GLN A 181 3.94 -6.10 6.41
C GLN A 181 4.69 -5.18 5.44
N ALA A 182 5.83 -5.66 4.95
CA ALA A 182 6.54 -4.99 3.89
C ALA A 182 5.80 -5.18 2.55
N ILE A 183 5.74 -4.12 1.76
CA ILE A 183 5.11 -4.13 0.43
C ILE A 183 6.09 -3.55 -0.57
N TYR A 184 6.42 -4.32 -1.61
CA TYR A 184 7.23 -3.84 -2.73
C TYR A 184 6.34 -3.38 -3.88
N ILE A 185 6.62 -2.17 -4.36
CA ILE A 185 5.96 -1.54 -5.50
C ILE A 185 6.95 -1.58 -6.67
N SER A 186 6.72 -2.53 -7.59
CA SER A 186 7.53 -2.69 -8.80
C SER A 186 7.05 -1.75 -9.89
N ASN A 187 7.98 -1.12 -10.60
CA ASN A 187 7.71 -0.36 -11.82
C ASN A 187 7.43 -1.25 -13.05
N SER A 188 7.61 -2.57 -12.93
CA SER A 188 7.40 -3.55 -14.00
C SER A 188 6.05 -4.27 -13.87
N PRO A 189 5.32 -4.52 -14.97
CA PRO A 189 5.56 -4.00 -16.32
C PRO A 189 5.36 -2.48 -16.42
N SER A 190 6.09 -1.81 -17.31
CA SER A 190 6.05 -0.35 -17.47
C SER A 190 4.62 0.19 -17.61
N GLY A 191 4.29 1.23 -16.85
CA GLY A 191 2.98 1.89 -16.84
C GLY A 191 1.85 1.13 -16.14
N VAL A 192 2.11 -0.11 -15.69
CA VAL A 192 1.15 -0.93 -14.93
C VAL A 192 1.67 -1.20 -13.53
N GLY A 193 2.91 -1.65 -13.42
CA GLY A 193 3.54 -2.04 -12.17
C GLY A 193 3.02 -3.36 -11.61
N THR A 194 3.61 -3.75 -10.48
CA THR A 194 3.24 -4.94 -9.71
C THR A 194 3.34 -4.61 -8.23
N THR A 195 2.37 -5.04 -7.43
CA THR A 195 2.43 -4.94 -5.96
C THR A 195 2.78 -6.31 -5.38
N ILE A 196 3.76 -6.38 -4.49
CA ILE A 196 4.22 -7.63 -3.87
C ILE A 196 4.10 -7.50 -2.35
N PHE A 197 3.36 -8.43 -1.73
CA PHE A 197 3.15 -8.50 -0.28
C PHE A 197 4.12 -9.52 0.34
N HIS A 198 4.81 -9.13 1.42
CA HIS A 198 5.77 -9.98 2.15
C HIS A 198 5.25 -10.30 3.56
N ASN A 199 4.32 -11.26 3.61
CA ASN A 199 3.64 -11.71 4.83
C ASN A 199 4.48 -12.68 5.68
#